data_AF-A0A8S9H0I7-F1
#
_entry.id   AF-A0A8S9H0I7-F1
#
_cell.length_a   1.000
_cell.length_b   1.000
_cell.length_c   1.000
_cell.angle_alpha   90.00
_cell.angle_beta   90.00
_cell.angle_gamma   90.00
#
_symmetry.space_group_name_H-M   'P 1'
#
loop_
_entity.id
_entity.type
_entity.pdbx_description
1 polymer ?
#
loop_
_entity_poly.entity_id
_entity_poly.type
_entity_poly.pdbx_seq_one_letter_code
_entity_poly.pdbx_strand_id
1 'polypeptide(L)'
;MPEAPKYESLDAFDLTLDEKNKRKLQLIEELTSNADQVQRRVLEEILTRNADVEYLRRHDLNGRTDRETFKNVMPVITYEDIQPEINRIANGDKSPILSSKPISEFLTSSGTSGGERKLMPTIEEELDRRSLLYSFLMPVMSQFVPGLDKGKGMYFLFVKSESKTPGGLPARPVLTRLCRYRVGDLLRVTGFKNKAPQFSFICRKNVVLSIDSDKTDEVELQNAVKNAMTHLVPFDASLSEYTSYADTSSIPGHYVLFWELCLDGNTPIPPSVFEDCCLAVEESFNSVYRQGRVSDKSIGPLEIKIVEPGTFDKLMDYAISLGASINQYKTPRCVKFAPIIELLNSRVVDSYFSPKCPKWVPGHKQWGSN
;
A
#
# COMPACT_ATOMS: atom_id res chain seq x y z
N MET A 1 19.94 -12.10 4.21
CA MET A 1 19.08 -12.19 5.43
C MET A 1 19.59 -13.34 6.27
N PRO A 2 19.51 -13.30 7.59
CA PRO A 2 19.86 -14.47 8.38
C PRO A 2 18.95 -15.62 8.02
N GLU A 3 19.42 -16.85 8.19
CA GLU A 3 18.47 -17.98 8.27
C GLU A 3 17.50 -17.69 9.44
N ALA A 4 16.22 -18.02 9.29
CA ALA A 4 15.40 -18.23 10.48
C ALA A 4 16.17 -19.22 11.36
N PRO A 5 16.23 -19.06 12.71
CA PRO A 5 16.88 -20.05 13.55
C PRO A 5 16.36 -21.44 13.15
N LYS A 6 17.23 -22.24 12.52
CA LYS A 6 16.90 -23.58 12.08
C LYS A 6 16.59 -24.34 13.34
N TYR A 7 15.34 -24.75 13.48
CA TYR A 7 14.97 -25.64 14.56
C TYR A 7 15.65 -26.97 14.23
N GLU A 8 16.68 -27.32 14.99
CA GLU A 8 17.23 -28.67 14.99
C GLU A 8 16.05 -29.62 15.19
N SER A 9 15.85 -30.52 14.22
CA SER A 9 14.76 -31.49 14.19
C SER A 9 15.00 -32.64 15.17
N LEU A 10 15.56 -32.35 16.34
CA LEU A 10 15.82 -33.32 17.39
C LEU A 10 14.97 -32.86 18.59
N ASP A 11 13.95 -33.65 18.90
CA ASP A 11 13.06 -33.58 20.08
C ASP A 11 11.75 -32.75 20.02
N ALA A 12 11.15 -32.55 18.84
CA ALA A 12 9.88 -31.80 18.72
C ALA A 12 8.57 -32.61 18.90
N PHE A 13 8.64 -33.93 19.14
CA PHE A 13 7.45 -34.79 19.16
C PHE A 13 6.73 -34.91 20.51
N ASP A 14 7.33 -34.47 21.64
CA ASP A 14 6.78 -34.72 22.99
C ASP A 14 6.39 -33.48 23.81
N LEU A 15 6.44 -32.27 23.22
CA LEU A 15 6.08 -31.05 23.95
C LEU A 15 4.57 -30.79 23.92
N THR A 16 4.01 -30.55 25.10
CA THR A 16 2.62 -30.10 25.27
C THR A 16 2.39 -28.73 24.62
N LEU A 17 1.15 -28.41 24.28
CA LEU A 17 0.78 -27.10 23.71
C LEU A 17 1.18 -25.94 24.65
N ASP A 18 1.06 -26.15 25.96
CA ASP A 18 1.44 -25.17 26.98
C ASP A 18 2.96 -24.90 26.96
N GLU A 19 3.79 -25.94 26.85
CA GLU A 19 5.24 -25.79 26.74
C GLU A 19 5.66 -25.09 25.45
N LYS A 20 5.00 -25.41 24.33
CA LYS A 20 5.21 -24.71 23.05
C LYS A 20 4.86 -23.22 23.16
N ASN A 21 3.74 -22.89 23.80
CA ASN A 21 3.33 -21.51 24.02
C ASN A 21 4.32 -20.77 24.93
N LYS A 22 4.72 -21.37 26.06
CA LYS A 22 5.71 -20.81 26.98
C LYS A 22 7.04 -20.50 26.29
N ARG A 23 7.57 -21.43 25.47
CA ARG A 23 8.80 -21.19 24.69
C ARG A 23 8.67 -20.02 23.73
N LYS A 24 7.53 -19.89 23.04
CA LYS A 24 7.27 -18.78 22.11
C LYS A 24 7.18 -17.44 22.82
N LEU A 25 6.54 -17.40 24.00
CA LEU A 25 6.45 -16.20 24.82
C LEU A 25 7.82 -15.81 25.40
N GLN A 26 8.60 -16.78 25.86
CA GLN A 26 9.97 -16.55 26.32
C GLN A 26 10.86 -16.01 25.20
N LEU A 27 10.71 -16.52 23.98
CA LEU A 27 11.41 -15.99 22.81
C LEU A 27 11.03 -14.53 22.52
N ILE A 28 9.76 -14.12 22.71
CA ILE A 28 9.37 -12.70 22.61
C ILE A 28 10.11 -11.87 23.65
N GLU A 29 10.18 -12.32 24.90
CA GLU A 29 10.91 -11.61 25.97
C GLU A 29 12.41 -11.48 25.65
N GLU A 30 13.04 -12.56 25.17
CA GLU A 30 14.46 -12.56 24.79
C GLU A 30 14.73 -11.58 23.65
N LEU A 31 13.94 -11.66 22.57
CA LEU A 31 14.10 -10.81 21.39
C LEU A 31 13.88 -9.34 21.72
N THR A 32 12.86 -9.03 22.53
CA THR A 32 12.53 -7.64 22.89
C THR A 32 13.48 -7.06 23.94
N SER A 33 14.07 -7.89 24.80
CA SER A 33 15.09 -7.46 25.79
C SER A 33 16.45 -7.20 25.16
N ASN A 34 16.76 -7.87 24.05
CA ASN A 34 18.04 -7.79 23.34
C ASN A 34 17.91 -7.10 21.97
N ALA A 35 16.92 -6.23 21.78
CA ALA A 35 16.54 -5.68 20.48
C ALA A 35 17.70 -5.08 19.66
N ASP A 36 18.57 -4.24 20.25
CA ASP A 36 19.73 -3.67 19.52
C ASP A 36 20.75 -4.74 19.12
N GLN A 37 21.05 -5.69 20.01
CA GLN A 37 21.97 -6.78 19.73
C GLN A 37 21.44 -7.68 18.61
N VAL A 38 20.15 -8.04 18.66
CA VAL A 38 19.49 -8.82 17.61
C VAL A 38 19.52 -8.04 16.28
N GLN A 39 19.23 -6.74 16.27
CA GLN A 39 19.30 -5.92 15.06
C GLN A 39 20.71 -5.88 14.46
N ARG A 40 21.76 -5.77 15.28
CA ARG A 40 23.16 -5.82 14.80
C ARG A 40 23.49 -7.16 14.16
N ARG A 41 23.16 -8.27 14.83
CA ARG A 41 23.38 -9.62 14.30
C ARG A 41 22.66 -9.83 12.96
N VAL A 42 21.39 -9.40 12.89
CA VAL A 42 20.58 -9.51 11.67
C VAL A 42 21.22 -8.72 10.51
N LEU A 43 21.73 -7.52 10.76
CA LEU A 43 22.40 -6.72 9.74
C LEU A 43 23.70 -7.40 9.29
N GLU A 44 24.53 -7.84 10.23
CA GLU A 44 25.78 -8.52 9.95
C GLU A 44 25.56 -9.77 9.08
N GLU A 45 24.61 -10.63 9.46
CA GLU A 45 24.23 -11.83 8.68
C GLU A 45 23.70 -11.49 7.29
N ILE A 46 22.95 -10.38 7.12
CA ILE A 46 22.53 -9.90 5.79
C ILE A 46 23.74 -9.53 4.95
N LEU A 47 24.62 -8.70 5.49
CA LEU A 47 25.74 -8.11 4.75
C LEU A 47 26.80 -9.16 4.43
N THR A 48 27.13 -10.05 5.38
CA THR A 48 28.04 -11.17 5.16
C THR A 48 27.56 -12.05 4.02
N ARG A 49 26.28 -12.43 4.05
CA ARG A 49 25.72 -13.34 3.04
C ARG A 49 25.62 -12.70 1.67
N ASN A 50 25.38 -11.39 1.60
CA ASN A 50 25.19 -10.66 0.35
C ASN A 50 26.45 -9.88 -0.06
N ALA A 51 27.61 -10.09 0.56
CA ALA A 51 28.81 -9.27 0.38
C ALA A 51 29.20 -9.09 -1.10
N ASP A 52 28.96 -10.12 -1.92
CA ASP A 52 29.37 -10.18 -3.32
C ASP A 52 28.26 -9.87 -4.33
N VAL A 53 27.05 -9.51 -3.87
CA VAL A 53 25.96 -9.18 -4.80
C VAL A 53 26.22 -7.87 -5.51
N GLU A 54 25.75 -7.75 -6.76
CA GLU A 54 25.99 -6.59 -7.63
C GLU A 54 25.65 -5.27 -6.93
N TYR A 55 24.50 -5.22 -6.24
CA TYR A 55 24.03 -3.99 -5.60
C TYR A 55 24.95 -3.51 -4.45
N LEU A 56 25.48 -4.40 -3.61
CA LEU A 56 26.38 -4.01 -2.53
C LEU A 56 27.79 -3.66 -3.05
N ARG A 57 28.24 -4.35 -4.11
CA ARG A 57 29.50 -4.02 -4.80
C ARG A 57 29.43 -2.66 -5.49
N ARG A 58 28.31 -2.32 -6.12
CA ARG A 58 28.12 -1.01 -6.77
C ARG A 58 28.27 0.17 -5.82
N HIS A 59 27.93 -0.02 -4.55
CA HIS A 59 28.09 1.00 -3.51
C HIS A 59 29.41 0.88 -2.74
N ASP A 60 30.37 0.08 -3.22
CA ASP A 60 31.68 -0.10 -2.61
C ASP A 60 31.61 -0.50 -1.12
N LEU A 61 30.60 -1.30 -0.73
CA LEU A 61 30.51 -1.76 0.65
C LEU A 61 31.68 -2.69 1.01
N ASN A 62 32.29 -3.34 0.00
CA ASN A 62 33.55 -4.09 0.10
C ASN A 62 33.55 -5.14 1.23
N GLY A 63 32.44 -5.86 1.37
CA GLY A 63 32.28 -6.91 2.39
C GLY A 63 32.19 -6.41 3.83
N ARG A 64 32.13 -5.09 4.06
CA ARG A 64 31.97 -4.52 5.41
C ARG A 64 30.57 -4.79 5.96
N THR A 65 30.50 -5.23 7.20
CA THR A 65 29.27 -5.69 7.86
C THR A 65 28.82 -4.80 9.02
N ASP A 66 29.62 -3.80 9.39
CA ASP A 66 29.34 -2.94 10.53
C ASP A 66 28.25 -1.90 10.23
N ARG A 67 27.53 -1.52 11.29
CA ARG A 67 26.38 -0.62 11.22
C ARG A 67 26.75 0.79 10.76
N GLU A 68 27.93 1.29 11.13
CA GLU A 68 28.34 2.67 10.85
C GLU A 68 28.70 2.84 9.39
N THR A 69 29.55 1.96 8.86
CA THR A 69 29.85 1.90 7.44
C THR A 69 28.58 1.71 6.62
N PHE A 70 27.72 0.75 7.00
CA PHE A 70 26.47 0.52 6.28
C PHE A 70 25.60 1.78 6.23
N LYS A 71 25.55 2.56 7.32
CA LYS A 71 24.83 3.84 7.39
C LYS A 71 25.42 4.90 6.47
N ASN A 72 26.74 5.03 6.45
CA ASN A 72 27.47 6.06 5.72
C ASN A 72 27.58 5.79 4.21
N VAL A 73 27.66 4.52 3.82
CA VAL A 73 27.92 4.11 2.44
C VAL A 73 26.64 3.85 1.66
N MET A 74 25.69 3.10 2.24
CA MET A 74 24.50 2.72 1.51
C MET A 74 23.50 3.89 1.44
N PRO A 75 22.87 4.16 0.28
CA PRO A 75 21.84 5.19 0.21
C PRO A 75 20.53 4.73 0.88
N VAL A 76 19.69 5.71 1.23
CA VAL A 76 18.26 5.46 1.50
C VAL A 76 17.52 5.56 0.17
N ILE A 77 16.79 4.52 -0.21
CA ILE A 77 16.22 4.39 -1.55
C ILE A 77 14.69 4.28 -1.54
N THR A 78 14.06 4.58 -2.67
CA THR A 78 12.66 4.24 -2.99
C THR A 78 12.59 3.06 -3.96
N TYR A 79 11.41 2.74 -4.49
CA TYR A 79 11.24 1.60 -5.41
C TYR A 79 11.83 1.91 -6.78
N GLU A 80 11.73 3.16 -7.18
CA GLU A 80 12.13 3.68 -8.46
C GLU A 80 13.67 3.57 -8.63
N ASP A 81 14.43 3.73 -7.53
CA ASP A 81 15.89 3.59 -7.52
C ASP A 81 16.39 2.15 -7.78
N ILE A 82 15.57 1.14 -7.48
CA ILE A 82 15.92 -0.30 -7.66
C ILE A 82 15.08 -1.00 -8.72
N GLN A 83 14.18 -0.28 -9.38
CA GLN A 83 13.35 -0.82 -10.45
C GLN A 83 14.16 -1.47 -11.58
N PRO A 84 15.35 -0.95 -11.98
CA PRO A 84 16.19 -1.61 -12.98
C PRO A 84 16.61 -3.04 -12.60
N GLU A 85 17.04 -3.27 -11.36
CA GLU A 85 17.44 -4.58 -10.83
C GLU A 85 16.24 -5.52 -10.79
N ILE A 86 15.09 -5.04 -10.32
CA ILE A 86 13.85 -5.78 -10.26
C ILE A 86 13.42 -6.26 -11.65
N ASN A 87 13.49 -5.38 -12.64
CA ASN A 87 13.13 -5.72 -14.02
C ASN A 87 14.06 -6.75 -14.63
N ARG A 88 15.38 -6.67 -14.38
CA ARG A 88 16.34 -7.69 -14.81
C ARG A 88 16.01 -9.07 -14.25
N ILE A 89 15.75 -9.16 -12.94
CA ILE A 89 15.39 -10.41 -12.27
C ILE A 89 14.04 -10.93 -12.82
N ALA A 90 13.05 -10.06 -12.97
CA ALA A 90 11.74 -10.42 -13.52
C ALA A 90 11.82 -10.92 -14.98
N ASN A 91 12.81 -10.47 -15.74
CA ASN A 91 13.08 -10.94 -17.11
C ASN A 91 13.98 -12.18 -17.17
N GLY A 92 14.35 -12.77 -16.03
CA GLY A 92 15.06 -14.05 -15.96
C GLY A 92 16.56 -13.96 -15.71
N ASP A 93 17.10 -12.78 -15.37
CA ASP A 93 18.49 -12.67 -14.90
C ASP A 93 18.64 -13.37 -13.54
N LYS A 94 19.46 -14.44 -13.51
CA LYS A 94 19.71 -15.27 -12.32
C LYS A 94 21.00 -14.91 -11.60
N SER A 95 21.74 -13.89 -12.06
CA SER A 95 22.94 -13.42 -11.38
C SER A 95 22.60 -12.87 -9.98
N PRO A 96 23.54 -12.92 -9.02
CA PRO A 96 23.33 -12.42 -7.67
C PRO A 96 23.29 -10.88 -7.65
N ILE A 97 22.16 -10.30 -8.06
CA ILE A 97 22.00 -8.84 -8.17
C ILE A 97 21.71 -8.22 -6.79
N LEU A 98 20.63 -8.68 -6.14
CA LEU A 98 20.15 -8.17 -4.84
C LEU A 98 20.39 -9.15 -3.68
N SER A 99 20.57 -10.42 -4.00
CA SER A 99 20.68 -11.52 -3.03
C SER A 99 21.62 -12.58 -3.58
N SER A 100 22.43 -13.19 -2.71
CA SER A 100 23.24 -14.36 -3.07
C SER A 100 22.42 -15.64 -3.18
N LYS A 101 21.24 -15.68 -2.54
CA LYS A 101 20.23 -16.73 -2.74
C LYS A 101 19.34 -16.38 -3.94
N PRO A 102 18.95 -17.36 -4.77
CA PRO A 102 18.03 -17.13 -5.88
C PRO A 102 16.71 -16.53 -5.42
N ILE A 103 16.19 -15.57 -6.19
CA ILE A 103 14.85 -15.05 -5.99
C ILE A 103 13.85 -16.14 -6.39
N SER A 104 12.99 -16.53 -5.45
CA SER A 104 12.03 -17.64 -5.63
C SER A 104 10.70 -17.15 -6.19
N GLU A 105 10.27 -15.95 -5.79
CA GLU A 105 9.02 -15.32 -6.22
C GLU A 105 9.09 -13.80 -6.05
N PHE A 106 8.15 -13.07 -6.65
CA PHE A 106 7.88 -11.67 -6.38
C PHE A 106 6.63 -11.49 -5.55
N LEU A 107 6.73 -10.69 -4.50
CA LEU A 107 5.60 -10.28 -3.69
C LEU A 107 5.03 -8.98 -4.26
N THR A 108 3.80 -9.00 -4.76
CA THR A 108 3.14 -7.84 -5.36
C THR A 108 2.57 -6.93 -4.27
N SER A 109 3.12 -5.72 -4.15
CA SER A 109 2.61 -4.74 -3.19
C SER A 109 1.24 -4.19 -3.62
N SER A 110 0.47 -3.71 -2.65
CA SER A 110 -0.66 -2.81 -2.91
C SER A 110 -0.23 -1.39 -3.27
N GLY A 111 1.00 -0.99 -2.92
CA GLY A 111 1.58 0.26 -3.41
C GLY A 111 1.99 0.14 -4.87
N THR A 112 1.78 1.21 -5.63
CA THR A 112 2.07 1.28 -7.07
C THR A 112 3.27 2.19 -7.35
N SER A 113 3.92 1.96 -8.49
CA SER A 113 4.89 2.86 -9.12
C SER A 113 4.55 2.95 -10.60
N GLY A 114 4.36 4.17 -11.13
CA GLY A 114 3.91 4.36 -12.51
C GLY A 114 2.56 3.68 -12.82
N GLY A 115 1.66 3.60 -11.83
CA GLY A 115 0.34 2.98 -11.98
C GLY A 115 0.32 1.44 -11.87
N GLU A 116 1.47 0.78 -11.72
CA GLU A 116 1.57 -0.68 -11.65
C GLU A 116 2.04 -1.16 -10.27
N ARG A 117 1.67 -2.38 -9.88
CA ARG A 117 2.05 -2.94 -8.56
C ARG A 117 3.57 -3.06 -8.45
N LYS A 118 4.12 -2.69 -7.28
CA LYS A 118 5.54 -2.89 -6.97
C LYS A 118 5.85 -4.37 -6.78
N LEU A 119 6.90 -4.86 -7.43
CA LEU A 119 7.37 -6.25 -7.36
C LEU A 119 8.49 -6.35 -6.32
N MET A 120 8.26 -7.06 -5.22
CA MET A 120 9.23 -7.17 -4.13
C MET A 120 9.85 -8.57 -4.13
N PRO A 121 11.15 -8.70 -4.43
CA PRO A 121 11.79 -10.00 -4.56
C PRO A 121 11.86 -10.68 -3.20
N THR A 122 11.55 -11.97 -3.16
CA THR A 122 11.72 -12.78 -1.96
C THR A 122 12.50 -14.05 -2.28
N ILE A 123 13.10 -14.61 -1.23
CA ILE A 123 13.79 -15.89 -1.27
C ILE A 123 13.00 -16.91 -0.47
N GLU A 124 13.28 -18.20 -0.69
CA GLU A 124 12.55 -19.32 -0.06
C GLU A 124 12.59 -19.25 1.47
N GLU A 125 13.76 -18.94 2.05
CA GLU A 125 13.97 -18.84 3.50
C GLU A 125 13.09 -17.77 4.20
N GLU A 126 12.52 -16.80 3.46
CA GLU A 126 11.59 -15.82 4.04
C GLU A 126 10.22 -16.45 4.37
N LEU A 127 9.88 -17.62 3.81
CA LEU A 127 8.70 -18.39 4.24
C LEU A 127 8.83 -18.81 5.71
N ASP A 128 10.00 -19.31 6.12
CA ASP A 128 10.22 -19.75 7.51
C ASP A 128 10.12 -18.59 8.50
N ARG A 129 10.65 -17.40 8.13
CA ARG A 129 10.53 -16.19 8.95
C ARG A 129 9.08 -15.72 9.09
N ARG A 130 8.29 -15.79 8.01
CA ARG A 130 6.84 -15.50 8.04
C ARG A 130 6.12 -16.49 8.93
N SER A 131 6.39 -17.79 8.79
CA SER A 131 5.82 -18.86 9.62
C SER A 131 6.17 -18.68 11.10
N LEU A 132 7.40 -18.28 11.42
CA LEU A 132 7.81 -17.96 12.79
C LEU A 132 6.99 -16.81 13.37
N LEU A 133 6.76 -15.74 12.61
CA LEU A 133 5.92 -14.62 13.06
C LEU A 133 4.47 -15.08 13.32
N TYR A 134 3.88 -15.85 12.41
CA TYR A 134 2.53 -16.40 12.60
C TYR A 134 2.45 -17.32 13.83
N SER A 135 3.52 -18.05 14.14
CA SER A 135 3.58 -18.94 15.30
C SER A 135 3.49 -18.21 16.65
N PHE A 136 3.67 -16.88 16.70
CA PHE A 136 3.51 -16.09 17.92
C PHE A 136 2.06 -15.68 18.22
N LEU A 137 1.16 -15.70 17.23
CA LEU A 137 -0.21 -15.20 17.38
C LEU A 137 -0.98 -15.96 18.46
N MET A 138 -1.04 -17.29 18.34
CA MET A 138 -1.78 -18.14 19.27
C MET A 138 -1.25 -18.08 20.72
N PRO A 139 0.07 -18.20 20.98
CA PRO A 139 0.62 -18.03 22.32
C PRO A 139 0.24 -16.68 22.97
N VAL A 140 0.30 -15.58 22.20
CA VAL A 140 -0.06 -14.25 22.72
C VAL A 140 -1.56 -14.16 22.99
N MET A 141 -2.41 -14.57 22.05
CA MET A 141 -3.86 -14.51 22.22
C MET A 141 -4.36 -15.36 23.41
N SER A 142 -3.74 -16.52 23.64
CA SER A 142 -4.12 -17.41 24.76
C SER A 142 -3.90 -16.80 26.15
N GLN A 143 -3.08 -15.75 26.28
CA GLN A 143 -2.95 -15.03 27.56
C GLN A 143 -4.19 -14.20 27.92
N PHE A 144 -4.96 -13.79 26.91
CA PHE A 144 -6.10 -12.89 27.07
C PHE A 144 -7.44 -13.58 26.85
N VAL A 145 -7.46 -14.66 26.06
CA VAL A 145 -8.67 -15.42 25.72
C VAL A 145 -8.49 -16.88 26.16
N PRO A 146 -8.98 -17.25 27.36
CA PRO A 146 -8.88 -18.63 27.85
C PRO A 146 -9.75 -19.58 27.02
N GLY A 147 -9.25 -20.80 26.80
CA GLY A 147 -9.99 -21.83 26.04
C GLY A 147 -9.99 -21.66 24.53
N LEU A 148 -9.14 -20.78 23.97
CA LEU A 148 -8.99 -20.59 22.53
C LEU A 148 -8.56 -21.88 21.80
N ASP A 149 -7.87 -22.77 22.52
CA ASP A 149 -7.45 -24.10 22.10
C ASP A 149 -8.61 -25.12 22.00
N LYS A 150 -9.75 -24.83 22.64
CA LYS A 150 -10.93 -25.72 22.69
C LYS A 150 -11.96 -25.43 21.60
N GLY A 151 -11.75 -24.38 20.81
CA GLY A 151 -12.67 -23.92 19.77
C GLY A 151 -12.13 -24.10 18.34
N LYS A 152 -12.92 -23.67 17.35
CA LYS A 152 -12.51 -23.53 15.95
C LYS A 152 -12.52 -22.04 15.58
N GLY A 153 -11.47 -21.57 14.92
CA GLY A 153 -11.38 -20.21 14.38
C GLY A 153 -11.82 -20.16 12.92
N MET A 154 -12.57 -19.13 12.53
CA MET A 154 -12.84 -18.81 11.14
C MET A 154 -11.96 -17.64 10.71
N TYR A 155 -11.17 -17.85 9.65
CA TYR A 155 -10.30 -16.82 9.08
C TYR A 155 -10.79 -16.46 7.68
N PHE A 156 -11.06 -15.18 7.44
CA PHE A 156 -11.28 -14.67 6.10
C PHE A 156 -9.95 -14.23 5.52
N LEU A 157 -9.48 -14.92 4.49
CA LEU A 157 -8.25 -14.63 3.79
C LEU A 157 -8.60 -14.19 2.37
N PHE A 158 -8.26 -12.94 2.04
CA PHE A 158 -8.35 -12.46 0.67
C PHE A 158 -7.17 -13.00 -0.13
N VAL A 159 -7.43 -14.04 -0.94
CA VAL A 159 -6.44 -14.66 -1.82
C VAL A 159 -6.66 -14.09 -3.22
N LYS A 160 -5.64 -13.42 -3.79
CA LYS A 160 -5.69 -12.98 -5.19
C LYS A 160 -4.96 -13.98 -6.08
N SER A 161 -5.33 -13.99 -7.37
CA SER A 161 -4.72 -14.86 -8.37
C SER A 161 -3.21 -14.61 -8.51
N GLU A 162 -2.49 -15.70 -8.70
CA GLU A 162 -1.06 -15.68 -9.01
C GLU A 162 -0.84 -15.23 -10.46
N SER A 163 0.22 -14.44 -10.68
CA SER A 163 0.72 -14.11 -12.02
C SER A 163 2.14 -14.61 -12.19
N LYS A 164 2.65 -14.70 -13.43
CA LYS A 164 4.03 -15.08 -13.71
C LYS A 164 4.76 -13.90 -14.38
N THR A 165 6.01 -13.70 -13.97
CA THR A 165 6.95 -12.80 -14.64
C THR A 165 7.45 -13.40 -15.96
N PRO A 166 8.03 -12.61 -16.88
CA PRO A 166 8.59 -13.12 -18.14
C PRO A 166 9.66 -14.19 -17.94
N GLY A 167 10.47 -14.05 -16.89
CA GLY A 167 11.47 -15.04 -16.45
C GLY A 167 10.88 -16.29 -15.78
N GLY A 168 9.55 -16.39 -15.68
CA GLY A 168 8.83 -17.54 -15.13
C GLY A 168 8.65 -17.53 -13.61
N LEU A 169 9.17 -16.53 -12.88
CA LEU A 169 8.99 -16.41 -11.44
C LEU A 169 7.53 -16.08 -11.10
N PRO A 170 6.93 -16.73 -10.09
CA PRO A 170 5.57 -16.41 -9.64
C PRO A 170 5.54 -15.03 -8.96
N ALA A 171 4.40 -14.34 -9.07
CA ALA A 171 4.16 -13.02 -8.51
C ALA A 171 2.81 -13.00 -7.74
N ARG A 172 2.86 -12.79 -6.42
CA ARG A 172 1.73 -12.98 -5.49
C ARG A 172 1.62 -11.85 -4.45
N PRO A 173 0.43 -11.42 -4.01
CA PRO A 173 0.33 -10.36 -3.01
C PRO A 173 0.66 -10.86 -1.60
N VAL A 174 1.73 -10.34 -0.97
CA VAL A 174 2.11 -10.59 0.44
C VAL A 174 2.84 -9.36 1.01
N LEU A 175 3.07 -9.34 2.33
CA LEU A 175 3.94 -8.36 3.01
C LEU A 175 5.40 -8.44 2.55
N THR A 176 6.07 -7.29 2.46
CA THR A 176 7.35 -7.15 1.76
C THR A 176 8.40 -6.44 2.60
N ARG A 177 9.68 -6.77 2.43
CA ARG A 177 10.81 -6.16 3.15
C ARG A 177 12.05 -6.08 2.27
N LEU A 178 12.75 -4.93 2.27
CA LEU A 178 13.97 -4.69 1.50
C LEU A 178 14.95 -3.81 2.28
N CYS A 179 16.24 -3.87 1.93
CA CYS A 179 17.33 -3.20 2.66
C CYS A 179 17.30 -1.68 2.45
N ARG A 180 17.23 -0.89 3.55
CA ARG A 180 17.13 0.58 3.55
C ARG A 180 16.10 1.17 2.57
N TYR A 181 15.13 0.33 2.22
CA TYR A 181 14.03 0.68 1.35
C TYR A 181 13.00 1.45 2.16
N ARG A 182 12.63 2.63 1.66
CA ARG A 182 11.57 3.43 2.26
C ARG A 182 10.23 2.71 2.06
N VAL A 183 9.76 2.05 3.12
CA VAL A 183 8.44 1.42 3.15
C VAL A 183 7.38 2.47 2.83
N GLY A 184 7.43 3.65 3.45
CA GLY A 184 6.46 4.73 3.22
C GLY A 184 5.39 4.84 4.30
N ASP A 185 5.43 3.98 5.32
CA ASP A 185 4.58 4.10 6.51
C ASP A 185 5.13 5.16 7.48
N LEU A 186 4.23 5.95 8.03
CA LEU A 186 4.49 6.86 9.15
C LEU A 186 4.01 6.19 10.44
N LEU A 187 4.93 6.04 11.38
CA LEU A 187 4.69 5.40 12.66
C LEU A 187 5.02 6.38 13.79
N ARG A 188 4.22 6.34 14.86
CA ARG A 188 4.51 7.04 16.11
C ARG A 188 4.91 6.04 17.18
N VAL A 189 5.99 6.30 17.90
CA VAL A 189 6.35 5.51 19.09
C VAL A 189 5.32 5.78 20.18
N THR A 190 4.67 4.72 20.68
CA THR A 190 3.68 4.82 21.77
C THR A 190 4.16 4.23 23.08
N GLY A 191 5.22 3.43 23.04
CA GLY A 191 5.76 2.77 24.22
C GLY A 191 6.91 1.83 23.85
N PHE A 192 7.34 1.04 24.82
CA PHE A 192 8.36 0.03 24.65
C PHE A 192 7.94 -1.26 25.36
N LYS A 193 8.10 -2.39 24.68
CA LYS A 193 8.14 -3.71 25.33
C LYS A 193 9.61 -4.06 25.53
N ASN A 194 10.07 -4.03 26.78
CA ASN A 194 11.48 -4.13 27.12
C ASN A 194 12.30 -3.06 26.36
N LYS A 195 13.24 -3.45 25.50
CA LYS A 195 14.02 -2.50 24.67
C LYS A 195 13.45 -2.34 23.25
N ALA A 196 12.39 -3.06 22.89
CA ALA A 196 11.77 -2.97 21.58
C ALA A 196 10.67 -1.89 21.55
N PRO A 197 10.71 -0.92 20.62
CA PRO A 197 9.68 0.10 20.50
C PRO A 197 8.35 -0.48 20.01
N GLN A 198 7.25 0.05 20.54
CA GLN A 198 5.88 -0.19 20.08
C GLN A 198 5.41 1.02 19.27
N PHE A 199 4.72 0.74 18.16
CA PHE A 199 4.31 1.77 17.22
C PHE A 199 2.80 1.79 17.02
N SER A 200 2.21 2.98 17.03
CA SER A 200 0.90 3.21 16.39
C SER A 200 1.10 3.64 14.95
N PHE A 201 0.38 3.00 14.03
CA PHE A 201 0.33 3.41 12.64
C PHE A 201 -0.40 4.76 12.51
N ILE A 202 0.23 5.73 11.83
CA ILE A 202 -0.40 7.02 11.52
C ILE A 202 -1.06 6.95 10.14
N CYS A 203 -0.26 6.76 9.10
CA CYS A 203 -0.72 6.67 7.73
C CYS A 203 0.37 6.12 6.81
N ARG A 204 -0.01 5.82 5.56
CA ARG A 204 0.92 5.65 4.44
C ARG A 204 1.12 7.02 3.81
N LYS A 205 2.38 7.46 3.63
CA LYS A 205 2.68 8.73 2.96
C LYS A 205 1.98 8.81 1.61
N ASN A 206 1.40 9.97 1.33
CA ASN A 206 0.75 10.36 0.08
C ASN A 206 -0.57 9.65 -0.26
N VAL A 207 -1.10 8.74 0.57
CA VAL A 207 -2.40 8.09 0.26
C VAL A 207 -3.55 9.01 0.62
N VAL A 208 -4.39 9.31 -0.38
CA VAL A 208 -5.54 10.23 -0.31
C VAL A 208 -6.85 9.45 -0.21
N LEU A 209 -7.05 8.44 -1.06
CA LEU A 209 -8.24 7.57 -1.07
C LEU A 209 -7.85 6.09 -0.98
N SER A 210 -8.70 5.30 -0.33
CA SER A 210 -8.56 3.84 -0.17
C SER A 210 -9.90 3.24 0.29
N ILE A 211 -10.40 2.21 -0.40
CA ILE A 211 -11.61 1.45 0.01
C ILE A 211 -11.22 0.06 0.52
N ASP A 212 -10.39 -0.66 -0.22
CA ASP A 212 -9.87 -1.99 0.12
C ASP A 212 -8.33 -1.93 0.13
N SER A 213 -7.68 -2.58 -0.83
CA SER A 213 -6.23 -2.66 -0.98
C SER A 213 -5.70 -1.59 -1.95
N ASP A 214 -6.60 -0.84 -2.59
CA ASP A 214 -6.29 0.31 -3.43
C ASP A 214 -5.75 1.47 -2.59
N LYS A 215 -4.78 2.18 -3.18
CA LYS A 215 -4.14 3.36 -2.60
C LYS A 215 -4.00 4.36 -3.72
N THR A 216 -4.80 5.40 -3.69
CA THR A 216 -4.73 6.49 -4.67
C THR A 216 -4.10 7.69 -4.00
N ASP A 217 -3.04 8.22 -4.61
CA ASP A 217 -2.36 9.42 -4.12
C ASP A 217 -2.91 10.72 -4.73
N GLU A 218 -2.46 11.86 -4.22
CA GLU A 218 -2.93 13.18 -4.66
C GLU A 218 -2.60 13.47 -6.12
N VAL A 219 -1.44 13.00 -6.59
CA VAL A 219 -0.96 13.21 -7.96
C VAL A 219 -1.76 12.36 -8.93
N GLU A 220 -2.02 11.10 -8.59
CA GLU A 220 -2.91 10.21 -9.35
C GLU A 220 -4.31 10.80 -9.44
N LEU A 221 -4.88 11.30 -8.33
CA LEU A 221 -6.20 11.94 -8.31
C LEU A 221 -6.23 13.20 -9.17
N GLN A 222 -5.23 14.08 -9.07
CA GLN A 222 -5.15 15.31 -9.85
C GLN A 222 -5.03 15.03 -11.35
N ASN A 223 -4.20 14.07 -11.74
CA ASN A 223 -4.07 13.66 -13.13
C ASN A 223 -5.36 13.03 -13.67
N ALA A 224 -6.04 12.20 -12.87
CA ALA A 224 -7.29 11.58 -13.25
C ALA A 224 -8.41 12.60 -13.47
N VAL A 225 -8.54 13.58 -12.57
CA VAL A 225 -9.50 14.68 -12.71
C VAL A 225 -9.16 15.54 -13.93
N LYS A 226 -7.88 15.88 -14.16
CA LYS A 226 -7.44 16.62 -15.35
C LYS A 226 -7.79 15.91 -16.65
N ASN A 227 -7.63 14.59 -16.72
CA ASN A 227 -8.01 13.81 -17.90
C ASN A 227 -9.52 13.84 -18.14
N ALA A 228 -10.33 13.70 -17.08
CA ALA A 228 -11.78 13.76 -17.18
C ALA A 228 -12.31 15.14 -17.63
N MET A 229 -11.67 16.24 -17.19
CA MET A 229 -12.05 17.60 -17.62
C MET A 229 -12.02 17.79 -19.15
N THR A 230 -11.24 17.00 -19.89
CA THR A 230 -11.19 17.11 -21.36
C THR A 230 -12.56 16.87 -22.03
N HIS A 231 -13.45 16.12 -21.38
CA HIS A 231 -14.82 15.88 -21.84
C HIS A 231 -15.75 17.08 -21.64
N LEU A 232 -15.38 18.04 -20.78
CA LEU A 232 -16.16 19.26 -20.52
C LEU A 232 -15.85 20.40 -21.50
N VAL A 233 -14.68 20.36 -22.15
CA VAL A 233 -14.22 21.39 -23.10
C VAL A 233 -15.23 21.69 -24.21
N PRO A 234 -15.92 20.72 -24.85
CA PRO A 234 -16.91 21.00 -25.89
C PRO A 234 -18.16 21.76 -25.41
N PHE A 235 -18.35 21.89 -24.09
CA PHE A 235 -19.50 22.55 -23.47
C PHE A 235 -19.14 23.90 -22.86
N ASP A 236 -17.94 24.43 -23.13
CA ASP A 236 -17.43 25.66 -22.53
C ASP A 236 -17.57 25.65 -20.99
N ALA A 237 -17.31 24.47 -20.41
CA ALA A 237 -17.39 24.23 -18.99
C ALA A 237 -16.01 23.88 -18.43
N SER A 238 -15.68 24.45 -17.29
CA SER A 238 -14.44 24.17 -16.57
C SER A 238 -14.73 23.78 -15.13
N LEU A 239 -13.79 23.06 -14.51
CA LEU A 239 -13.89 22.71 -13.09
C LEU A 239 -13.24 23.81 -12.26
N SER A 240 -14.03 24.50 -11.45
CA SER A 240 -13.57 25.56 -10.54
C SER A 240 -12.76 24.94 -9.39
N GLU A 241 -13.38 24.01 -8.66
CA GLU A 241 -12.74 23.29 -7.57
C GLU A 241 -13.28 21.87 -7.43
N TYR A 242 -12.49 21.03 -6.74
CA TYR A 242 -12.91 19.68 -6.40
C TYR A 242 -12.32 19.15 -5.10
N THR A 243 -13.04 18.23 -4.47
CA THR A 243 -12.54 17.41 -3.37
C THR A 243 -13.05 15.99 -3.51
N SER A 244 -12.61 15.08 -2.64
CA SER A 244 -12.99 13.67 -2.69
C SER A 244 -13.22 13.08 -1.31
N TYR A 245 -13.93 11.97 -1.24
CA TYR A 245 -13.91 11.10 -0.08
C TYR A 245 -14.12 9.63 -0.48
N ALA A 246 -13.77 8.73 0.43
CA ALA A 246 -14.02 7.31 0.29
C ALA A 246 -15.34 6.99 0.99
N ASP A 247 -16.38 6.67 0.21
CA ASP A 247 -17.69 6.31 0.74
C ASP A 247 -17.74 4.84 1.11
N THR A 248 -17.96 4.57 2.40
CA THR A 248 -18.08 3.23 2.96
C THR A 248 -19.49 2.92 3.46
N SER A 249 -20.50 3.76 3.15
CA SER A 249 -21.89 3.47 3.49
C SER A 249 -22.50 2.42 2.57
N SER A 250 -21.99 2.29 1.33
CA SER A 250 -22.33 1.21 0.41
C SER A 250 -21.37 0.02 0.53
N ILE A 251 -21.84 -1.18 0.16
CA ILE A 251 -21.00 -2.37 0.03
C ILE A 251 -21.14 -2.93 -1.40
N PRO A 252 -20.08 -2.92 -2.23
CA PRO A 252 -18.75 -2.38 -1.94
C PRO A 252 -18.76 -0.86 -1.77
N GLY A 253 -17.81 -0.34 -0.99
CA GLY A 253 -17.57 1.11 -0.90
C GLY A 253 -17.01 1.66 -2.21
N HIS A 254 -17.05 2.97 -2.42
CA HIS A 254 -16.63 3.59 -3.67
C HIS A 254 -16.04 4.99 -3.44
N TYR A 255 -15.38 5.54 -4.47
CA TYR A 255 -14.87 6.90 -4.41
C TYR A 255 -15.94 7.88 -4.85
N VAL A 256 -16.02 9.01 -4.15
CA VAL A 256 -16.92 10.11 -4.50
C VAL A 256 -16.08 11.37 -4.70
N LEU A 257 -16.30 12.05 -5.82
CA LEU A 257 -15.70 13.35 -6.14
C LEU A 257 -16.78 14.43 -6.11
N PHE A 258 -16.56 15.50 -5.38
CA PHE A 258 -17.40 16.69 -5.43
C PHE A 258 -16.80 17.69 -6.40
N TRP A 259 -17.57 18.11 -7.40
CA TRP A 259 -17.15 19.01 -8.48
C TRP A 259 -17.98 20.30 -8.46
N GLU A 260 -17.33 21.44 -8.37
CA GLU A 260 -17.96 22.75 -8.59
C GLU A 260 -17.54 23.28 -9.95
N LEU A 261 -18.51 23.48 -10.85
CA LEU A 261 -18.26 23.84 -12.25
C LEU A 261 -18.41 25.34 -12.48
N CYS A 262 -17.60 25.88 -13.39
CA CYS A 262 -17.82 27.17 -14.02
C CYS A 262 -18.36 26.93 -15.43
N LEU A 263 -19.58 27.41 -15.68
CA LEU A 263 -20.26 27.28 -16.96
C LEU A 263 -20.20 28.62 -17.68
N ASP A 264 -19.41 28.69 -18.76
CA ASP A 264 -19.29 29.92 -19.56
C ASP A 264 -20.24 29.89 -20.78
N GLY A 265 -20.74 28.70 -21.15
CA GLY A 265 -21.68 28.47 -22.23
C GLY A 265 -23.15 28.31 -21.77
N ASN A 266 -24.09 28.50 -22.71
CA ASN A 266 -25.53 28.30 -22.49
C ASN A 266 -25.99 26.85 -22.73
N THR A 267 -25.11 25.96 -23.18
CA THR A 267 -25.45 24.57 -23.50
C THR A 267 -25.37 23.71 -22.25
N PRO A 268 -26.47 23.07 -21.81
CA PRO A 268 -26.42 22.17 -20.66
C PRO A 268 -25.58 20.94 -20.98
N ILE A 269 -24.76 20.51 -20.02
CA ILE A 269 -23.96 19.29 -20.14
C ILE A 269 -24.90 18.09 -19.94
N PRO A 270 -24.99 17.16 -20.89
CA PRO A 270 -25.85 15.99 -20.74
C PRO A 270 -25.28 15.03 -19.68
N PRO A 271 -26.13 14.29 -18.94
CA PRO A 271 -25.70 13.30 -17.93
C PRO A 271 -24.64 12.32 -18.42
N SER A 272 -24.73 11.87 -19.67
CA SER A 272 -23.78 10.92 -20.28
C SER A 272 -22.34 11.45 -20.32
N VAL A 273 -22.14 12.77 -20.38
CA VAL A 273 -20.79 13.36 -20.36
C VAL A 273 -20.18 13.30 -18.96
N PHE A 274 -20.99 13.44 -17.90
CA PHE A 274 -20.51 13.21 -16.53
C PHE A 274 -20.22 11.74 -16.26
N GLU A 275 -21.03 10.83 -16.80
CA GLU A 275 -20.75 9.39 -16.78
C GLU A 275 -19.43 9.05 -17.49
N ASP A 276 -19.17 9.66 -18.65
CA ASP A 276 -17.89 9.54 -19.36
C ASP A 276 -16.73 10.13 -18.55
N CYS A 277 -16.94 11.25 -17.85
CA CYS A 277 -15.96 11.81 -16.90
C CYS A 277 -15.65 10.83 -15.78
N CYS A 278 -16.67 10.22 -15.15
CA CYS A 278 -16.49 9.20 -14.11
C CYS A 278 -15.60 8.07 -14.62
N LEU A 279 -15.89 7.55 -15.82
CA LEU A 279 -15.09 6.49 -16.42
C LEU A 279 -13.66 6.95 -16.74
N ALA A 280 -13.46 8.16 -17.27
CA ALA A 280 -12.14 8.70 -17.58
C ALA A 280 -11.26 8.84 -16.32
N VAL A 281 -11.87 9.20 -15.18
CA VAL A 281 -11.21 9.15 -13.88
C VAL A 281 -10.80 7.71 -13.53
N GLU A 282 -11.74 6.75 -13.60
CA GLU A 282 -11.45 5.35 -13.26
C GLU A 282 -10.36 4.72 -14.14
N GLU A 283 -10.33 5.04 -15.43
CA GLU A 283 -9.32 4.57 -16.39
C GLU A 283 -7.93 5.14 -16.11
N SER A 284 -7.88 6.32 -15.48
CA SER A 284 -6.63 7.00 -15.11
C SER A 284 -6.04 6.46 -13.81
N PHE A 285 -6.81 5.76 -12.98
CA PHE A 285 -6.32 5.20 -11.73
C PHE A 285 -5.43 3.97 -11.92
N ASN A 286 -4.65 3.69 -10.89
CA ASN A 286 -3.67 2.61 -10.89
C ASN A 286 -4.31 1.22 -11.04
N SER A 287 -3.48 0.24 -11.38
CA SER A 287 -3.94 -1.13 -11.62
C SER A 287 -4.62 -1.76 -10.40
N VAL A 288 -4.36 -1.30 -9.17
CA VAL A 288 -5.00 -1.88 -7.98
C VAL A 288 -6.46 -1.44 -7.88
N TYR A 289 -6.74 -0.15 -8.12
CA TYR A 289 -8.12 0.35 -8.21
C TYR A 289 -8.89 -0.36 -9.34
N ARG A 290 -8.33 -0.38 -10.55
CA ARG A 290 -8.98 -0.99 -11.72
C ARG A 290 -9.21 -2.50 -11.53
N GLN A 291 -8.29 -3.21 -10.88
CA GLN A 291 -8.50 -4.61 -10.47
C GLN A 291 -9.64 -4.76 -9.47
N GLY A 292 -9.72 -3.86 -8.47
CA GLY A 292 -10.79 -3.83 -7.47
C GLY A 292 -12.18 -3.68 -8.10
N ARG A 293 -12.29 -2.85 -9.15
CA ARG A 293 -13.51 -2.64 -9.94
C ARG A 293 -13.87 -3.82 -10.85
N VAL A 294 -12.88 -4.36 -11.57
CA VAL A 294 -13.12 -5.34 -12.64
C VAL A 294 -13.18 -6.77 -12.13
N SER A 295 -12.19 -7.17 -11.33
CA SER A 295 -11.95 -8.56 -10.94
C SER A 295 -12.43 -8.84 -9.53
N ASP A 296 -11.90 -8.09 -8.55
CA ASP A 296 -12.10 -8.42 -7.14
C ASP A 296 -13.51 -8.03 -6.66
N LYS A 297 -14.20 -7.13 -7.38
CA LYS A 297 -15.50 -6.55 -7.03
C LYS A 297 -15.54 -5.95 -5.62
N SER A 298 -14.39 -5.50 -5.13
CA SER A 298 -14.22 -4.88 -3.81
C SER A 298 -14.43 -3.36 -3.81
N ILE A 299 -14.52 -2.74 -4.99
CA ILE A 299 -14.74 -1.29 -5.16
C ILE A 299 -15.96 -1.07 -6.05
N GLY A 300 -16.90 -0.25 -5.59
CA GLY A 300 -18.08 0.19 -6.34
C GLY A 300 -17.78 1.24 -7.41
N PRO A 301 -18.73 1.58 -8.28
CA PRO A 301 -18.54 2.60 -9.31
C PRO A 301 -18.20 3.96 -8.72
N LEU A 302 -17.20 4.63 -9.28
CA LEU A 302 -16.88 6.02 -8.92
C LEU A 302 -18.10 6.92 -9.16
N GLU A 303 -18.36 7.80 -8.19
CA GLU A 303 -19.42 8.80 -8.25
C GLU A 303 -18.82 10.21 -8.39
N ILE A 304 -19.37 11.01 -9.30
CA ILE A 304 -19.16 12.46 -9.34
C ILE A 304 -20.45 13.12 -8.88
N LYS A 305 -20.35 13.97 -7.84
CA LYS A 305 -21.43 14.81 -7.32
C LYS A 305 -21.16 16.25 -7.72
N ILE A 306 -22.07 16.85 -8.48
CA ILE A 306 -22.00 18.26 -8.86
C ILE A 306 -22.59 19.10 -7.72
N VAL A 307 -21.86 20.11 -7.27
CA VAL A 307 -22.30 20.99 -6.18
C VAL A 307 -22.66 22.39 -6.68
N GLU A 308 -23.52 23.07 -5.92
CA GLU A 308 -23.90 24.47 -6.19
C GLU A 308 -22.66 25.39 -6.27
N PRO A 309 -22.65 26.42 -7.14
CA PRO A 309 -21.62 27.45 -7.12
C PRO A 309 -21.48 28.13 -5.74
N GLY A 310 -20.25 28.39 -5.30
CA GLY A 310 -19.93 28.91 -3.97
C GLY A 310 -19.98 27.87 -2.85
N THR A 311 -20.04 26.58 -3.17
CA THR A 311 -19.97 25.50 -2.17
C THR A 311 -18.59 25.42 -1.56
N PHE A 312 -17.53 25.54 -2.37
CA PHE A 312 -16.16 25.54 -1.87
C PHE A 312 -15.81 26.80 -1.07
N ASP A 313 -16.46 27.94 -1.33
CA ASP A 313 -16.35 29.13 -0.47
C ASP A 313 -16.92 28.87 0.93
N LYS A 314 -18.09 28.21 1.02
CA LYS A 314 -18.68 27.81 2.31
C LYS A 314 -17.81 26.78 3.03
N LEU A 315 -17.18 25.87 2.29
CA LEU A 315 -16.21 24.93 2.86
C LEU A 315 -15.00 25.65 3.44
N MET A 316 -14.50 26.67 2.74
CA MET A 316 -13.42 27.53 3.23
C MET A 316 -13.82 28.28 4.50
N ASP A 317 -15.00 28.92 4.51
CA ASP A 317 -15.52 29.62 5.70
C ASP A 317 -15.64 28.68 6.90
N TYR A 318 -16.14 27.46 6.67
CA TYR A 318 -16.24 26.45 7.71
C TYR A 318 -14.86 26.03 8.23
N ALA A 319 -13.88 25.81 7.34
CA ALA A 319 -12.51 25.48 7.73
C ALA A 319 -11.85 26.62 8.53
N ILE A 320 -12.08 27.88 8.15
CA ILE A 320 -11.61 29.06 8.89
C ILE A 320 -12.25 29.10 10.29
N SER A 321 -13.54 28.80 10.42
CA SER A 321 -14.23 28.72 11.72
C SER A 321 -13.62 27.65 12.65
N LEU A 322 -13.03 26.59 12.08
CA LEU A 322 -12.32 25.53 12.80
C LEU A 322 -10.85 25.89 13.10
N GLY A 323 -10.40 27.10 12.74
CA GLY A 323 -9.06 27.62 13.03
C GLY A 323 -8.07 27.56 11.87
N ALA A 324 -8.51 27.30 10.63
CA ALA A 324 -7.64 27.41 9.47
C ALA A 324 -7.26 28.87 9.18
N SER A 325 -6.01 29.10 8.79
CA SER A 325 -5.53 30.43 8.39
C SER A 325 -6.08 30.80 7.00
N ILE A 326 -6.77 31.94 6.91
CA ILE A 326 -7.35 32.45 5.66
C ILE A 326 -6.33 32.58 4.52
N ASN A 327 -5.14 33.11 4.81
CA ASN A 327 -4.11 33.38 3.80
C ASN A 327 -3.35 32.13 3.34
N GLN A 328 -3.59 30.97 3.97
CA GLN A 328 -2.90 29.71 3.66
C GLN A 328 -3.88 28.61 3.26
N TYR A 329 -5.18 28.90 3.21
CA TYR A 329 -6.18 27.91 2.89
C TYR A 329 -6.00 27.41 1.45
N LYS A 330 -6.06 26.09 1.31
CA LYS A 330 -6.20 25.39 0.04
C LYS A 330 -7.26 24.32 0.24
N THR A 331 -8.15 24.18 -0.75
CA THR A 331 -9.16 23.13 -0.75
C THR A 331 -8.49 21.76 -0.55
N PRO A 332 -8.84 21.00 0.50
CA PRO A 332 -8.26 19.68 0.71
C PRO A 332 -8.74 18.75 -0.39
N ARG A 333 -7.82 18.00 -1.02
CA ARG A 333 -8.17 17.07 -2.11
C ARG A 333 -8.90 15.81 -1.63
N CYS A 334 -8.89 15.55 -0.33
CA CYS A 334 -9.73 14.54 0.31
C CYS A 334 -10.19 15.00 1.69
N VAL A 335 -11.46 14.73 2.00
CA VAL A 335 -12.10 15.05 3.26
C VAL A 335 -12.53 13.77 3.98
N LYS A 336 -12.40 13.75 5.30
CA LYS A 336 -12.81 12.62 6.15
C LYS A 336 -13.71 13.04 7.32
N PHE A 337 -13.84 14.34 7.56
CA PHE A 337 -14.57 14.86 8.70
C PHE A 337 -16.07 14.90 8.36
N ALA A 338 -16.89 14.17 9.12
CA ALA A 338 -18.30 13.97 8.79
C ALA A 338 -19.09 15.28 8.58
N PRO A 339 -18.95 16.34 9.42
CA PRO A 339 -19.65 17.60 9.18
C PRO A 339 -19.28 18.30 7.86
N ILE A 340 -18.05 18.14 7.38
CA ILE A 340 -17.63 18.67 6.07
C ILE A 340 -18.31 17.88 4.94
N ILE A 341 -18.40 16.55 5.08
CA ILE A 341 -19.05 15.69 4.10
C ILE A 341 -20.56 15.98 4.06
N GLU A 342 -21.19 16.20 5.21
CA GLU A 342 -22.59 16.63 5.31
C GLU A 342 -22.83 17.99 4.64
N LEU A 343 -21.96 18.97 4.88
CA LEU A 343 -22.01 20.27 4.21
C LEU A 343 -21.95 20.12 2.68
N LEU A 344 -20.99 19.35 2.17
CA LEU A 344 -20.84 19.09 0.74
C LEU A 344 -22.07 18.37 0.16
N ASN A 345 -22.54 17.31 0.82
CA ASN A 345 -23.73 16.57 0.39
C ASN A 345 -25.00 17.43 0.40
N SER A 346 -25.15 18.38 1.34
CA SER A 346 -26.31 19.29 1.40
C SER A 346 -26.40 20.26 0.21
N ARG A 347 -25.31 20.39 -0.56
CA ARG A 347 -25.16 21.31 -1.71
C ARG A 347 -25.10 20.58 -3.05
N VAL A 348 -25.34 19.27 -3.06
CA VAL A 348 -25.30 18.47 -4.28
C VAL A 348 -26.54 18.78 -5.11
N VAL A 349 -26.31 19.14 -6.37
CA VAL A 349 -27.34 19.41 -7.36
C VAL A 349 -27.69 18.13 -8.11
N ASP A 350 -26.67 17.40 -8.56
CA ASP A 350 -26.79 16.17 -9.34
C ASP A 350 -25.67 15.18 -8.97
N SER A 351 -25.91 13.88 -9.19
CA SER A 351 -24.88 12.86 -9.05
C SER A 351 -24.89 11.83 -10.17
N TYR A 352 -23.69 11.36 -10.53
CA TYR A 352 -23.46 10.49 -11.68
C TYR A 352 -22.45 9.41 -11.32
N PHE A 353 -22.70 8.19 -11.79
CA PHE A 353 -21.82 7.04 -11.55
C PHE A 353 -21.11 6.63 -12.85
N SER A 354 -19.93 6.05 -12.72
CA SER A 354 -19.26 5.41 -13.85
C SER A 354 -20.16 4.31 -14.45
N PRO A 355 -20.48 4.38 -15.76
CA PRO A 355 -21.49 3.53 -16.38
C PRO A 355 -20.99 2.10 -16.64
N LYS A 356 -19.67 1.88 -16.59
CA LYS A 356 -19.02 0.59 -16.82
C LYS A 356 -17.71 0.50 -16.04
N CYS A 357 -17.13 -0.71 -15.98
CA CYS A 357 -15.84 -0.88 -15.34
C CYS A 357 -14.70 -0.31 -16.23
N PRO A 358 -13.62 0.21 -15.63
CA PRO A 358 -12.42 0.61 -16.37
C PRO A 358 -11.71 -0.60 -16.96
N LYS A 359 -10.79 -0.40 -17.91
CA LYS A 359 -10.01 -1.47 -18.50
C LYS A 359 -9.02 -2.04 -17.49
N TRP A 360 -9.01 -3.35 -17.32
CA TRP A 360 -7.99 -4.06 -16.55
C TRP A 360 -7.71 -5.43 -17.16
N VAL A 361 -6.44 -5.81 -17.17
CA VAL A 361 -5.98 -7.15 -17.55
C VAL A 361 -5.04 -7.69 -16.47
N PRO A 362 -5.04 -8.99 -16.19
CA PRO A 362 -4.07 -9.60 -15.28
C PRO A 362 -2.64 -9.46 -15.81
N GLY A 363 -1.68 -9.21 -14.91
CA GLY A 363 -0.26 -9.06 -15.23
C GLY A 363 0.23 -7.61 -15.24
N HIS A 364 1.55 -7.43 -15.28
CA HIS A 364 2.18 -6.11 -15.37
C HIS A 364 2.07 -5.62 -16.82
N LYS A 365 1.65 -4.37 -17.07
CA LYS A 365 1.50 -3.84 -18.46
C LYS A 365 2.76 -4.03 -19.32
N GLN A 366 3.95 -4.03 -18.72
CA GLN A 366 5.22 -4.24 -19.42
C GLN A 366 5.47 -5.66 -19.92
N TRP A 367 4.65 -6.64 -19.53
CA TRP A 367 4.82 -8.06 -19.87
C TRP A 367 3.86 -8.54 -20.97
N GLY A 368 2.98 -7.67 -21.44
CA GLY A 368 1.98 -7.96 -22.47
C GLY A 368 2.39 -7.53 -23.89
N SER A 369 3.67 -7.59 -24.23
CA SER A 369 4.15 -7.29 -25.59
C SER A 369 5.09 -8.39 -26.06
N ASN A 370 4.50 -9.41 -26.68
CA ASN A 370 5.12 -10.24 -27.71
C ASN A 370 4.08 -10.49 -28.80
#